data_AF-A0A0E3NM33-F1
#
_entry.id   AF-A0A0E3NM33-F1
#
_cell.length_a   1.000
_cell.length_b   1.000
_cell.length_c   1.000
_cell.angle_alpha   90.00
_cell.angle_beta   90.00
_cell.angle_gamma   90.00
#
_symmetry.space_group_name_H-M   'P 1'
#
loop_
_entity.id
_entity.type
_entity.pdbx_description
1 polymer ?
#
loop_
_entity_poly.entity_id
_entity_poly.type
_entity_poly.pdbx_seq_one_letter_code
_entity_poly.pdbx_strand_id
1 'polypeptide(L)' 'MFMKNAIFLYYILEGFGMWVIEGREFEVRVGGVVVVPLEKRFWFRGSLKQICITTPAWEEKYEHHIRDIEF' A
#
# COMPACT_ATOMS: atom_id res chain seq x y z
N MET A 1 1.61 -7.06 4.05
CA MET A 1 3.00 -6.82 4.51
C MET A 1 3.08 -5.55 5.36
N PHE A 2 4.24 -5.18 5.88
CA PHE A 2 4.57 -3.84 6.39
C PHE A 2 6.05 -3.49 6.11
N MET A 3 6.41 -2.21 6.21
CA MET A 3 7.78 -1.71 5.99
C MET A 3 8.32 -0.99 7.23
N LYS A 4 9.57 -1.27 7.62
CA LYS A 4 10.20 -0.66 8.81
C LYS A 4 10.91 0.66 8.55
N ASN A 5 11.49 0.86 7.36
CA ASN A 5 12.43 1.97 7.11
C ASN A 5 12.00 2.94 6.00
N ALA A 6 10.92 2.67 5.29
CA ALA A 6 10.40 3.57 4.26
C ALA A 6 8.89 3.63 4.34
N ILE A 7 8.32 4.80 4.09
CA ILE A 7 6.88 4.91 3.84
C ILE A 7 6.62 4.53 2.39
N PHE A 8 5.40 4.04 2.13
CA PHE A 8 4.90 3.93 0.76
C PHE A 8 3.88 5.02 0.48
N LEU A 9 4.01 5.67 -0.66
CA LEU A 9 3.01 6.56 -1.22
C LEU A 9 2.54 5.99 -2.56
N TYR A 10 1.24 5.75 -2.68
CA TYR A 10 0.61 5.27 -3.90
C TYR A 10 -0.27 6.36 -4.50
N TYR A 11 -0.01 6.72 -5.75
CA TYR A 11 -0.88 7.58 -6.55
C TYR A 11 -1.68 6.73 -7.54
N ILE A 12 -3.00 6.85 -7.51
CA ILE A 12 -3.90 6.04 -8.36
C ILE A 12 -4.08 6.71 -9.72
N LEU A 13 -3.55 6.07 -10.77
CA LEU A 13 -3.63 6.55 -12.15
C LEU A 13 -4.95 6.16 -12.82
N GLU A 14 -5.40 4.92 -12.60
CA GLU A 14 -6.61 4.37 -13.21
C GLU A 14 -7.28 3.37 -12.26
N GLY A 15 -8.61 3.25 -12.37
CA GLY A 15 -9.39 2.20 -11.71
C GLY A 15 -10.01 2.56 -10.35
N PHE A 16 -10.46 1.53 -9.64
CA PHE A 16 -11.10 1.59 -8.32
C PHE A 16 -10.72 0.36 -7.50
N GLY A 17 -10.57 0.55 -6.19
CA GLY A 17 -10.27 -0.54 -5.27
C GLY A 17 -10.41 -0.15 -3.81
N MET A 18 -10.04 -1.10 -2.96
CA MET A 18 -10.07 -0.96 -1.51
C MET A 18 -8.67 -1.17 -0.96
N TRP A 19 -8.19 -0.21 -0.19
CA TRP A 19 -6.98 -0.32 0.62
C TRP A 19 -7.35 -0.66 2.05
N VAL A 20 -6.60 -1.57 2.65
CA VAL A 20 -6.76 -1.92 4.05
C VAL A 20 -5.46 -1.62 4.79
N ILE A 21 -5.50 -0.65 5.71
CA ILE A 21 -4.35 -0.24 6.51
C ILE A 21 -4.71 -0.42 7.98
N GLU A 22 -3.94 -1.22 8.72
CA GLU A 22 -4.25 -1.60 10.11
C GLU A 22 -5.67 -2.18 10.30
N GLY A 23 -6.20 -2.84 9.27
CA GLY A 23 -7.56 -3.40 9.29
C GLY A 23 -8.67 -2.38 9.04
N ARG A 24 -8.34 -1.11 8.75
CA ARG A 24 -9.31 -0.09 8.33
C ARG A 24 -9.37 -0.02 6.82
N GLU A 25 -10.58 0.04 6.29
CA GLU A 25 -10.87 0.08 4.87
C GLU A 25 -10.91 1.52 4.35
N PHE A 26 -10.29 1.73 3.19
CA PHE A 26 -10.23 3.01 2.49
C PHE A 26 -10.52 2.77 1.00
N GLU A 27 -11.66 3.27 0.52
CA GLU A 27 -11.96 3.26 -0.90
C GLU A 27 -11.06 4.25 -1.65
N VAL A 28 -10.55 3.83 -2.80
CA VAL A 28 -9.68 4.67 -3.63
C VAL A 28 -10.12 4.66 -5.09
N ARG A 29 -9.94 5.79 -5.75
CA ARG A 29 -10.26 6.05 -7.16
C ARG A 29 -9.13 6.86 -7.79
N VAL A 30 -9.20 7.04 -9.12
CA VAL A 30 -8.30 7.90 -9.90
C VAL A 30 -8.06 9.26 -9.23
N GLY A 31 -6.81 9.68 -9.17
CA GLY A 31 -6.37 10.91 -8.50
C GLY A 31 -6.20 10.79 -6.99
N GLY A 32 -6.60 9.66 -6.39
CA GLY A 32 -6.38 9.38 -4.98
C GLY A 32 -4.92 9.17 -4.63
N VAL A 33 -4.55 9.54 -3.40
CA VAL A 33 -3.25 9.27 -2.79
C VAL A 33 -3.45 8.40 -1.55
N VAL A 34 -2.71 7.31 -1.47
CA VAL A 34 -2.62 6.48 -0.26
C VAL A 34 -1.23 6.63 0.32
N VAL A 35 -1.16 6.96 1.61
CA VAL A 35 0.10 6.98 2.37
C VAL A 35 0.04 5.86 3.38
N VAL A 36 0.98 4.92 3.29
CA VAL A 36 1.18 3.86 4.27
C VAL A 36 2.35 4.24 5.18
N PRO A 37 2.09 4.58 6.46
CA PRO A 37 3.15 4.89 7.41
C PRO A 37 4.00 3.67 7.76
N LEU A 38 5.14 3.93 8.40
CA LEU A 38 6.03 2.87 8.90
C LEU A 38 5.28 1.91 9.84
N GLU A 39 5.67 0.64 9.75
CA GLU A 39 5.19 -0.44 10.61
C GLU A 39 3.67 -0.67 10.56
N LYS A 40 2.99 -0.12 9.56
CA LYS A 40 1.56 -0.36 9.35
C LYS A 40 1.35 -1.51 8.40
N ARG A 41 0.58 -2.51 8.84
CA ARG A 41 0.18 -3.64 7.99
C ARG A 41 -0.80 -3.14 6.94
N PHE A 42 -0.54 -3.50 5.70
CA PHE A 42 -1.44 -3.17 4.61
C PHE A 42 -1.54 -4.27 3.56
N TRP A 43 -2.63 -4.18 2.81
CA TRP A 43 -2.89 -4.89 1.57
C TRP A 43 -3.98 -4.12 0.79
N PHE A 44 -4.15 -4.43 -0.49
CA PHE A 44 -5.19 -3.81 -1.31
C PHE A 44 -5.78 -4.83 -2.28
N ARG A 45 -6.99 -4.53 -2.77
CA ARG A 45 -7.67 -5.28 -3.83
C ARG A 45 -8.36 -4.34 -4.80
N GLY A 46 -8.64 -4.83 -6.00
CA GLY A 46 -9.30 -4.07 -7.08
C GLY A 46 -8.47 -4.03 -8.35
N SER A 47 -9.04 -3.41 -9.39
CA SER A 47 -8.34 -3.17 -10.64
C SER A 47 -7.78 -1.75 -10.61
N LEU A 48 -6.47 -1.62 -10.39
CA LEU A 48 -5.80 -0.35 -10.15
C LEU A 48 -4.49 -0.28 -10.94
N LYS A 49 -4.25 0.82 -11.66
CA LYS A 49 -2.90 1.22 -12.10
C LYS A 49 -2.38 2.29 -11.15
N GLN A 50 -1.15 2.11 -10.66
CA GLN A 50 -0.64 2.89 -9.53
C GLN A 50 0.84 3.21 -9.69
N ILE A 51 1.25 4.38 -9.22
CA ILE A 51 2.66 4.70 -9.00
C ILE A 51 2.95 4.44 -7.53
N CYS A 52 3.95 3.61 -7.25
CA CYS A 52 4.48 3.39 -5.90
C CYS A 52 5.76 4.21 -5.72
N ILE A 53 5.78 5.06 -4.69
CA ILE A 53 6.93 5.86 -4.29
C ILE A 53 7.35 5.44 -2.89
N THR A 54 8.64 5.22 -2.69
CA THR A 54 9.22 4.95 -1.36
C THR A 54 10.14 6.09 -0.95
N THR A 55 10.09 6.44 0.34
CA THR A 55 11.05 7.38 0.92
C THR A 55 11.43 6.95 2.35
N PRO A 56 12.74 6.70 2.62
CA PRO A 56 13.87 6.56 1.69
C PRO A 56 13.69 5.42 0.67
N ALA A 57 14.70 5.19 -0.18
CA ALA A 57 14.69 4.11 -1.16
C ALA A 57 14.41 2.74 -0.49
N TRP A 58 13.58 1.93 -1.15
CA TRP A 58 13.22 0.61 -0.67
C TRP A 58 14.43 -0.32 -0.58
N GLU A 59 14.47 -1.11 0.50
CA GLU A 59 15.39 -2.23 0.66
C GLU A 59 14.62 -3.44 1.21
N GLU A 60 14.78 -4.58 0.55
CA GLU A 60 14.04 -5.83 0.83
C GLU A 60 14.09 -6.25 2.31
N LYS A 61 15.25 -6.11 2.96
CA LYS A 61 15.48 -6.52 4.35
C LYS A 61 14.55 -5.84 5.38
N TYR A 62 13.91 -4.73 5.02
CA TYR A 62 12.99 -3.98 5.88
C TYR A 62 11.52 -4.26 5.59
N GLU A 63 11.22 -4.99 4.51
CA GLU A 63 9.88 -5.43 4.19
C GLU A 63 9.58 -6.75 4.90
N HIS A 64 8.44 -6.81 5.57
CA HIS A 64 8.00 -7.98 6.30
C HIS A 64 6.69 -8.50 5.75
N HIS A 65 6.75 -9.70 5.17
CA HIS A 65 5.56 -10.49 4.88
C HIS A 65 4.86 -10.87 6.19
N ILE A 66 3.53 -10.93 6.14
CA ILE A 66 2.70 -11.24 7.32
C ILE A 66 1.96 -12.55 7.08
N ARG A 67 1.22 -12.60 5.97
CA ARG A 67 0.45 -13.75 5.51
C ARG A 67 -0.01 -13.50 4.08
N ASP A 68 -0.42 -14.57 3.42
CA ASP A 68 -1.14 -14.49 2.15
C ASP A 68 -2.62 -14.17 2.37
N ILE A 69 -3.26 -13.69 1.32
CA ILE A 69 -4.67 -13.34 1.30
C ILE A 69 -5.29 -14.04 0.10
N GLU A 70 -6.34 -14.82 0.35
CA GLU A 70 -7.14 -15.48 -0.68
C GLU A 70 -8.30 -14.57 -1.10
N PHE A 71 -8.64 -14.60 -2.39
CA PHE A 71 -9.68 -13.77 -3.02
C PHE A 71 -10.58 -14.62 -3.91
#